data_AF-A0A9Q9ZYU9-F1
#
_entry.id   AF-A0A9Q9ZYU9-F1
#
_cell.length_a   1.000
_cell.length_b   1.000
_cell.length_c   1.000
_cell.angle_alpha   90.00
_cell.angle_beta   90.00
_cell.angle_gamma   90.00
#
_symmetry.space_group_name_H-M   'P 1'
#
loop_
_entity.id
_entity.type
_entity.pdbx_description
1 polymer ?
#
loop_
_entity_poly.entity_id
_entity_poly.type
_entity_poly.pdbx_seq_one_letter_code
_entity_poly.pdbx_strand_id
1 'polypeptide(L)'
;MIAHHMMALFWGVCLVTLGQMTYGEASVPENLDKSIDELKVYYIKDDRELHNAHPVFLRFLKDIKEPEQNLLMSIIMDTYSRIFTQMEKDSQDEATKEKLAHVQEHLEKLQENYFPGKSAELKKYAETLWAIKEDDPVVQRKALFELKRVYREATQLKNLKNKERRRRQARITIKQKS
;
A
#
# COMPACT_ATOMS: atom_id res chain seq x y z
N MET A 1 -13.90 -33.15 -39.67
CA MET A 1 -14.56 -32.03 -38.97
C MET A 1 -14.47 -32.20 -37.44
N ILE A 2 -13.29 -32.55 -36.91
CA ILE A 2 -13.08 -32.84 -35.47
C ILE A 2 -11.83 -32.09 -34.96
N ALA A 3 -10.83 -31.87 -35.81
CA ALA A 3 -9.59 -31.17 -35.45
C ALA A 3 -9.75 -29.66 -35.14
N HIS A 4 -10.74 -28.98 -35.72
CA HIS A 4 -10.95 -27.54 -35.45
C HIS A 4 -11.57 -27.27 -34.08
N HIS A 5 -12.35 -28.21 -33.52
CA HIS A 5 -12.93 -28.05 -32.19
C HIS A 5 -11.93 -28.35 -31.05
N MET A 6 -10.95 -29.22 -31.29
CA MET A 6 -9.92 -29.52 -30.30
C MET A 6 -8.91 -28.38 -30.11
N MET A 7 -8.64 -27.59 -31.15
CA MET A 7 -7.74 -26.41 -31.05
C MET A 7 -8.42 -25.22 -30.36
N ALA A 8 -9.74 -25.03 -30.51
CA ALA A 8 -10.44 -23.93 -29.86
C ALA A 8 -10.55 -24.11 -28.33
N LEU A 9 -10.67 -25.36 -27.86
CA LEU A 9 -10.72 -25.68 -26.43
C LEU A 9 -9.35 -25.50 -25.76
N PHE A 10 -8.25 -25.69 -26.48
CA PHE A 10 -6.90 -25.54 -25.93
C PHE A 10 -6.48 -24.06 -25.76
N TRP A 11 -6.98 -23.15 -26.60
CA TRP A 11 -6.71 -21.71 -26.48
C TRP A 11 -7.61 -21.00 -25.47
N GLY A 12 -8.82 -21.52 -25.22
CA GLY A 12 -9.73 -21.01 -24.19
C GLY A 12 -9.23 -21.28 -22.76
N VAL A 13 -8.54 -22.40 -22.53
CA VAL A 13 -8.02 -22.77 -21.21
C VAL A 13 -6.75 -21.98 -20.85
N CYS A 14 -5.93 -21.59 -21.83
CA CYS A 14 -4.71 -20.79 -21.58
C CYS A 14 -4.98 -19.32 -21.19
N LEU A 15 -6.11 -18.73 -21.57
CA LEU A 15 -6.42 -17.34 -21.23
C LEU A 15 -7.09 -17.17 -19.86
N VAL A 16 -7.68 -18.24 -19.30
CA VAL A 16 -8.26 -18.23 -17.95
C VAL A 16 -7.19 -18.49 -16.88
N THR A 17 -6.12 -19.23 -17.20
CA THR A 17 -5.03 -19.50 -16.25
C THR A 17 -4.00 -18.36 -16.14
N LEU A 18 -3.83 -17.54 -17.18
CA LEU A 18 -2.95 -16.36 -17.13
C LEU A 18 -3.53 -15.18 -16.31
N GLY A 19 -4.83 -15.21 -16.00
CA GLY A 19 -5.48 -14.22 -15.14
C GLY A 19 -5.42 -14.54 -13.63
N GLN A 20 -5.02 -15.75 -13.25
CA GLN A 20 -4.93 -16.18 -11.85
C GLN A 20 -3.49 -16.24 -11.31
N MET A 21 -2.48 -16.01 -12.16
CA MET A 21 -1.06 -16.11 -11.81
C MET A 21 -0.43 -14.75 -11.40
N THR A 22 -1.19 -13.85 -10.76
CA THR A 22 -0.65 -12.65 -10.10
C THR A 22 -1.17 -12.44 -8.67
N TYR A 23 -2.00 -13.36 -8.15
CA TYR A 23 -2.36 -13.45 -6.73
C TYR A 23 -1.72 -14.67 -6.05
N GLY A 24 -0.68 -15.24 -6.65
CA GLY A 24 0.11 -16.30 -6.05
C GLY A 24 0.97 -15.71 -4.91
N GLU A 25 0.58 -16.02 -3.68
CA GLU A 25 1.37 -15.96 -2.44
C GLU A 25 2.05 -14.62 -2.09
N ALA A 26 1.24 -13.63 -1.72
CA ALA A 26 1.68 -12.70 -0.68
C ALA A 26 1.59 -13.41 0.69
N SER A 27 2.38 -14.46 0.89
CA SER A 27 2.44 -15.21 2.16
C SER A 27 3.49 -14.60 3.09
N VAL A 28 3.19 -14.53 4.37
CA VAL A 28 4.20 -14.21 5.40
C VAL A 28 5.26 -15.31 5.36
N PRO A 29 6.57 -14.99 5.27
CA PRO A 29 7.63 -16.00 5.35
C PRO A 29 7.51 -16.84 6.63
N GLU A 30 7.75 -18.15 6.56
CA GLU A 30 7.51 -19.08 7.68
C GLU A 30 8.26 -18.70 8.97
N ASN A 31 9.51 -18.25 8.86
CA ASN A 31 10.29 -17.79 10.00
C ASN A 31 9.69 -16.53 10.65
N LEU A 32 9.14 -15.62 9.83
CA LEU A 32 8.49 -14.41 10.30
C LEU A 32 7.13 -14.73 10.94
N ASP A 33 6.36 -15.63 10.33
CA ASP A 33 5.07 -16.09 10.84
C ASP A 33 5.21 -16.69 12.25
N LYS A 34 6.22 -17.55 12.43
CA LYS A 34 6.57 -18.10 13.75
C LYS A 34 6.90 -17.01 14.78
N SER A 35 7.72 -16.02 14.43
CA SER A 35 8.03 -14.91 15.34
C SER A 35 6.78 -14.12 15.72
N ILE A 36 5.88 -13.87 14.77
CA ILE A 36 4.61 -13.18 15.01
C ILE A 36 3.72 -13.98 15.97
N ASP A 37 3.60 -15.29 15.77
CA ASP A 37 2.77 -16.13 16.64
C ASP A 37 3.33 -16.24 18.06
N GLU A 38 4.65 -16.35 18.22
CA GLU A 38 5.28 -16.32 19.54
C GLU A 38 5.07 -14.98 20.25
N LEU A 39 5.13 -13.87 19.52
CA LEU A 39 4.81 -12.54 20.06
C LEU A 39 3.33 -12.42 20.45
N LYS A 40 2.41 -12.98 19.64
CA LYS A 40 0.99 -13.00 19.98
C LYS A 40 0.73 -13.78 21.25
N VAL A 41 1.33 -14.96 21.43
CA VAL A 41 1.22 -15.73 22.67
C VAL A 41 1.74 -14.95 23.88
N TYR A 42 2.83 -14.19 23.72
CA TYR A 42 3.40 -13.41 24.80
C TYR A 42 2.52 -12.21 25.22
N TYR A 43 2.02 -11.43 24.25
CA TYR A 43 1.30 -10.18 24.50
C TYR A 43 -0.22 -10.34 24.64
N ILE A 44 -0.83 -11.36 24.02
CA ILE A 44 -2.28 -11.58 24.01
C ILE A 44 -2.62 -12.68 25.02
N LYS A 45 -2.85 -12.27 26.27
CA LYS A 45 -3.26 -13.16 27.36
C LYS A 45 -4.79 -13.30 27.47
N ASP A 46 -5.51 -12.29 26.99
CA ASP A 46 -6.98 -12.21 26.94
C ASP A 46 -7.35 -11.51 25.61
N ASP A 47 -8.24 -12.12 24.83
CA ASP A 47 -8.61 -11.66 23.50
C ASP A 47 -9.95 -10.91 23.46
N ARG A 48 -10.67 -10.82 24.60
CA ARG A 48 -12.01 -10.22 24.65
C ARG A 48 -12.03 -8.78 24.14
N GLU A 49 -10.99 -8.02 24.45
CA GLU A 49 -10.85 -6.62 24.00
C GLU A 49 -10.41 -6.50 22.54
N LEU A 50 -9.83 -7.56 21.95
CA LEU A 50 -9.35 -7.57 20.56
C LEU A 50 -10.49 -7.70 19.55
N HIS A 51 -11.61 -8.32 19.94
CA HIS A 51 -12.76 -8.58 19.07
C HIS A 51 -13.83 -7.48 19.12
N ASN A 52 -13.48 -6.27 19.55
CA ASN A 52 -14.40 -5.15 19.75
C ASN A 52 -14.91 -4.46 18.45
N ALA A 53 -14.74 -5.09 17.28
CA ALA A 53 -15.07 -4.56 15.93
C ALA A 53 -14.30 -3.31 15.49
N HIS A 54 -13.28 -2.85 16.22
CA HIS A 54 -12.49 -1.67 15.90
C HIS A 54 -11.00 -2.02 15.66
N PRO A 55 -10.67 -2.73 14.57
CA PRO A 55 -9.28 -3.08 14.28
C PRO A 55 -8.45 -1.81 14.05
N VAL A 56 -7.21 -1.81 14.53
CA VAL A 56 -6.31 -0.64 14.46
C VAL A 56 -6.06 -0.21 13.01
N PHE A 57 -5.69 -1.16 12.15
CA PHE A 57 -5.28 -0.87 10.77
C PHE A 57 -6.23 -1.40 9.69
N LEU A 58 -6.84 -2.58 9.89
CA LEU A 58 -7.66 -3.24 8.85
C LEU A 58 -8.84 -2.38 8.36
N ARG A 59 -9.38 -1.52 9.22
CA ARG A 59 -10.45 -0.57 8.86
C ARG A 59 -10.05 0.39 7.74
N PHE A 60 -8.76 0.71 7.59
CA PHE A 60 -8.27 1.62 6.55
C PHE A 60 -7.95 0.90 5.23
N LEU A 61 -7.78 -0.43 5.27
CA LEU A 61 -7.42 -1.23 4.10
C LEU A 61 -8.63 -1.66 3.26
N LYS A 62 -9.85 -1.57 3.80
CA LYS A 62 -11.07 -2.11 3.17
C LYS A 62 -11.47 -1.43 1.86
N ASP A 63 -11.26 -0.11 1.76
CA ASP A 63 -11.83 0.71 0.68
C ASP A 63 -10.77 1.51 -0.12
N ILE A 64 -9.48 1.17 0.04
CA ILE A 64 -8.42 1.96 -0.58
C ILE A 64 -8.29 1.69 -2.08
N LYS A 65 -8.18 2.76 -2.86
CA LYS A 65 -7.89 2.70 -4.29
C LYS A 65 -6.39 2.62 -4.51
N GLU A 66 -5.96 1.86 -5.53
CA GLU A 66 -4.53 1.66 -5.86
C GLU A 66 -3.61 2.90 -5.83
N PRO A 67 -4.00 4.12 -6.30
CA PRO A 67 -3.08 5.26 -6.27
C PRO A 67 -2.73 5.75 -4.86
N GLU A 68 -3.57 5.46 -3.86
CA GLU A 68 -3.40 5.90 -2.47
C GLU A 68 -2.85 4.76 -1.58
N GLN A 69 -2.94 3.52 -2.06
CA GLN A 69 -2.59 2.32 -1.31
C GLN A 69 -1.13 2.29 -0.86
N ASN A 70 -0.19 2.71 -1.72
CA ASN A 70 1.24 2.72 -1.38
C ASN A 70 1.57 3.72 -0.26
N LEU A 71 0.94 4.90 -0.28
CA LEU A 71 1.13 5.90 0.76
C LEU A 71 0.53 5.42 2.08
N LEU A 72 -0.70 4.90 2.07
CA LEU A 72 -1.31 4.36 3.28
C LEU A 72 -0.49 3.20 3.85
N MET A 73 -0.04 2.28 2.99
CA MET A 73 0.73 1.12 3.43
C MET A 73 2.05 1.55 4.07
N SER A 74 2.75 2.52 3.48
CA SER A 74 3.95 3.09 4.10
C SER A 74 3.67 3.77 5.44
N ILE A 75 2.55 4.49 5.58
CA ILE A 75 2.15 5.09 6.86
C ILE A 75 1.86 3.99 7.91
N ILE A 76 1.22 2.89 7.51
CA ILE A 76 0.96 1.73 8.37
C ILE A 76 2.26 1.07 8.81
N MET A 77 3.19 0.80 7.88
CA MET A 77 4.51 0.22 8.17
C MET A 77 5.30 1.09 9.13
N ASP A 78 5.42 2.40 8.87
CA ASP A 78 6.06 3.33 9.80
C ASP A 78 5.44 3.28 11.20
N THR A 79 4.12 3.10 11.27
CA THR A 79 3.38 3.05 12.55
C THR A 79 3.64 1.75 13.28
N TYR A 80 3.68 0.61 12.59
CA TYR A 80 4.13 -0.66 13.16
C TYR A 80 5.56 -0.57 13.68
N SER A 81 6.50 0.01 12.92
CA SER A 81 7.88 0.19 13.39
C SER A 81 7.93 0.96 14.71
N ARG A 82 7.20 2.08 14.83
CA ARG A 82 7.12 2.84 16.10
C ARG A 82 6.51 2.04 17.25
N ILE A 83 5.45 1.27 16.99
CA ILE A 83 4.82 0.40 17.99
C ILE A 83 5.83 -0.65 18.48
N PHE A 84 6.50 -1.35 17.56
CA PHE A 84 7.47 -2.38 17.90
C PHE A 84 8.69 -1.81 18.64
N THR A 85 9.17 -0.62 18.27
CA THR A 85 10.26 0.06 19.01
C THR A 85 9.84 0.35 20.45
N GLN A 86 8.58 0.71 20.68
CA GLN A 86 8.07 0.95 22.02
C GLN A 86 7.92 -0.37 22.80
N MET A 87 7.34 -1.40 22.18
CA MET A 87 7.20 -2.74 22.77
C MET A 87 8.55 -3.34 23.16
N GLU A 88 9.58 -3.15 22.34
CA GLU A 88 10.94 -3.62 22.59
C GLU A 88 11.58 -2.92 23.79
N LYS A 89 11.45 -1.58 23.86
CA LYS A 89 11.91 -0.77 24.99
C LYS A 89 11.24 -1.16 26.30
N ASP A 90 9.94 -1.47 26.26
CA ASP A 90 9.15 -1.81 27.44
C ASP A 90 9.34 -3.27 27.87
N SER A 91 9.81 -4.16 26.98
CA SER A 91 10.07 -5.55 27.29
C SER A 91 11.29 -5.72 28.19
N GLN A 92 11.19 -6.62 29.18
CA GLN A 92 12.33 -7.10 29.96
C GLN A 92 12.82 -8.48 29.51
N ASP A 93 12.05 -9.16 28.63
CA ASP A 93 12.40 -10.48 28.10
C ASP A 93 13.22 -10.34 26.82
N GLU A 94 14.47 -10.81 26.87
CA GLU A 94 15.41 -10.69 25.74
C GLU A 94 14.97 -11.52 24.53
N ALA A 95 14.37 -12.69 24.73
CA ALA A 95 13.85 -13.50 23.63
C ALA A 95 12.69 -12.78 22.89
N THR A 96 11.86 -12.04 23.62
CA THR A 96 10.81 -11.19 23.04
C THR A 96 11.40 -10.01 22.27
N LYS A 97 12.45 -9.37 22.79
CA LYS A 97 13.15 -8.28 22.07
C LYS A 97 13.75 -8.76 20.76
N GLU A 98 14.42 -9.92 20.75
CA GLU A 98 15.00 -10.51 19.54
C GLU A 98 13.93 -10.75 18.47
N LYS A 99 12.75 -11.25 18.86
CA LYS A 99 11.63 -11.47 17.93
C LYS A 99 11.05 -10.16 17.40
N LEU A 100 10.93 -9.14 18.24
CA LEU A 100 10.47 -7.80 17.82
C LEU A 100 11.44 -7.21 16.79
N ALA A 101 12.75 -7.32 17.03
CA ALA A 101 13.79 -6.87 16.10
C ALA A 101 13.74 -7.66 14.78
N HIS A 102 13.56 -8.98 14.83
CA HIS A 102 13.41 -9.82 13.64
C HIS A 102 12.19 -9.43 12.79
N VAL A 103 11.04 -9.17 13.43
CA VAL A 103 9.83 -8.70 12.71
C VAL A 103 10.05 -7.32 12.11
N GLN A 104 10.70 -6.40 12.83
CA GLN A 104 11.04 -5.06 12.33
C GLN A 104 11.94 -5.11 11.10
N GLU A 105 13.00 -5.93 11.11
CA GLU A 105 13.91 -6.07 9.97
C GLU A 105 13.16 -6.51 8.69
N HIS A 106 12.23 -7.46 8.84
CA HIS A 106 11.39 -7.90 7.74
C HIS A 106 10.43 -6.81 7.24
N LEU A 107 9.88 -6.00 8.15
CA LEU A 107 9.00 -4.88 7.83
C LEU A 107 9.75 -3.78 7.07
N GLU A 108 10.97 -3.45 7.50
CA GLU A 108 11.85 -2.48 6.84
C GLU A 108 12.21 -2.93 5.43
N LYS A 109 12.63 -4.19 5.26
CA LYS A 109 12.88 -4.78 3.93
C LYS A 109 11.65 -4.74 3.04
N LEU A 110 10.46 -5.00 3.57
CA LEU A 110 9.21 -4.92 2.81
C LEU A 110 8.91 -3.48 2.38
N GLN A 111 9.14 -2.52 3.26
CA GLN A 111 8.96 -1.10 2.96
C GLN A 111 9.95 -0.61 1.90
N GLU A 112 11.23 -0.95 2.00
CA GLU A 112 12.26 -0.57 1.04
C GLU A 112 12.00 -1.14 -0.36
N ASN A 113 11.58 -2.40 -0.44
CA ASN A 113 11.40 -3.09 -1.71
C ASN A 113 10.13 -2.67 -2.46
N TYR A 114 9.03 -2.45 -1.75
CA TYR A 114 7.71 -2.27 -2.37
C TYR A 114 7.14 -0.86 -2.22
N PHE A 115 7.63 -0.09 -1.24
CA PHE A 115 7.16 1.27 -0.94
C PHE A 115 8.34 2.27 -0.83
N PRO A 116 9.26 2.33 -1.81
CA PRO A 116 10.48 3.09 -1.68
C PRO A 116 10.19 4.60 -1.62
N GLY A 117 10.78 5.29 -0.62
CA GLY A 117 11.12 6.72 -0.50
C GLY A 117 10.04 7.78 -0.79
N LYS A 118 9.35 7.68 -1.92
CA LYS A 118 8.29 8.60 -2.35
C LYS A 118 7.12 8.61 -1.37
N SER A 119 6.79 7.49 -0.73
CA SER A 119 5.75 7.46 0.29
C SER A 119 6.15 8.23 1.55
N ALA A 120 7.40 8.13 1.99
CA ALA A 120 7.94 8.92 3.11
C ALA A 120 7.97 10.43 2.77
N GLU A 121 8.35 10.78 1.54
CA GLU A 121 8.31 12.16 1.05
C GLU A 121 6.87 12.69 0.97
N LEU A 122 5.93 11.90 0.44
CA LEU A 122 4.51 12.25 0.38
C LEU A 122 3.88 12.39 1.77
N LYS A 123 4.25 11.53 2.72
CA LYS A 123 3.85 11.66 4.13
C LYS A 123 4.35 12.98 4.72
N LYS A 124 5.63 13.31 4.53
CA LYS A 124 6.20 14.59 4.97
C LYS A 124 5.48 15.79 4.34
N TYR A 125 5.12 15.70 3.06
CA TYR A 125 4.32 16.73 2.41
C TYR A 125 2.92 16.85 3.01
N ALA A 126 2.24 15.73 3.29
CA ALA A 126 0.93 15.74 3.95
C ALA A 126 1.00 16.39 5.34
N GLU A 127 2.00 16.03 6.16
CA GLU A 127 2.25 16.65 7.47
C GLU A 127 2.51 18.16 7.36
N THR A 128 3.32 18.56 6.38
CA THR A 128 3.62 19.99 6.13
C THR A 128 2.36 20.76 5.71
N LEU A 129 1.52 20.17 4.87
CA LEU A 129 0.25 20.76 4.45
C LEU A 129 -0.74 20.89 5.61
N TRP A 130 -0.85 19.86 6.47
CA TRP A 130 -1.71 19.91 7.66
C TRP A 130 -1.25 20.94 8.71
N ALA A 131 0.04 21.28 8.73
CA ALA A 131 0.60 22.29 9.63
C ALA A 131 0.41 23.75 9.13
N ILE A 132 -0.17 23.95 7.94
CA ILE A 132 -0.42 25.29 7.40
C ILE A 132 -1.44 26.02 8.28
N LYS A 133 -1.10 27.25 8.67
CA LYS A 133 -2.01 28.16 9.38
C LYS A 133 -2.95 28.83 8.38
N GLU A 134 -4.07 28.19 8.11
CA GLU A 134 -5.04 28.64 7.08
C GLU A 134 -5.68 29.99 7.41
N ASP A 135 -5.71 30.37 8.69
CA ASP A 135 -6.20 31.64 9.20
C ASP A 135 -5.16 32.78 9.15
N ASP A 136 -3.89 32.48 8.88
CA ASP A 136 -2.82 33.48 8.76
C ASP A 136 -2.99 34.31 7.46
N PRO A 137 -3.20 35.64 7.54
CA PRO A 137 -3.40 36.48 6.37
C PRO A 137 -2.20 36.48 5.40
N VAL A 138 -0.98 36.24 5.87
CA VAL A 138 0.22 36.12 5.01
C VAL A 138 0.17 34.83 4.21
N VAL A 139 -0.21 33.72 4.85
CA VAL A 139 -0.38 32.41 4.19
C VAL A 139 -1.44 32.50 3.10
N GLN A 140 -2.60 33.09 3.39
CA GLN A 140 -3.69 33.26 2.43
C GLN A 140 -3.25 34.06 1.20
N ARG A 141 -2.51 35.15 1.38
CA ARG A 141 -1.98 35.96 0.27
C ARG A 141 -0.97 35.18 -0.58
N LYS A 142 -0.08 34.40 0.03
CA LYS A 142 0.85 33.51 -0.70
C LYS A 142 0.10 32.44 -1.49
N ALA A 143 -0.88 31.79 -0.88
CA ALA A 143 -1.72 30.80 -1.55
C ALA A 143 -2.43 31.38 -2.79
N LEU A 144 -2.99 32.59 -2.67
CA LEU A 144 -3.61 33.30 -3.81
C LEU A 144 -2.60 33.65 -4.91
N PHE A 145 -1.38 34.05 -4.55
CA PHE A 145 -0.32 34.34 -5.51
C PHE A 145 0.06 33.10 -6.34
N GLU A 146 0.11 31.92 -5.72
CA GLU A 146 0.54 30.68 -6.34
C GLU A 146 -0.60 29.94 -7.09
N LEU A 147 -1.86 30.24 -6.77
CA LEU A 147 -3.04 29.49 -7.21
C LEU A 147 -3.12 29.28 -8.72
N LYS A 148 -2.81 30.31 -9.54
CA LYS A 148 -2.84 30.17 -11.01
C LYS A 148 -1.87 29.11 -11.50
N ARG A 149 -0.71 28.96 -10.87
CA ARG A 149 0.27 27.93 -11.23
C ARG A 149 -0.24 26.56 -10.82
N VAL A 150 -0.68 26.40 -9.56
CA VAL A 150 -1.25 25.15 -9.04
C VAL A 150 -2.40 24.64 -9.93
N TYR A 151 -3.31 25.53 -10.33
CA TYR A 151 -4.42 25.17 -11.20
C TYR A 151 -3.97 24.65 -12.58
N ARG A 152 -2.94 25.26 -13.17
CA ARG A 152 -2.37 24.78 -14.44
C ARG A 152 -1.76 23.39 -14.30
N GLU A 153 -0.96 23.17 -13.26
CA GLU A 153 -0.35 21.86 -12.99
C GLU A 153 -1.44 20.77 -12.82
N ALA A 154 -2.47 21.06 -12.03
CA ALA A 154 -3.59 20.14 -11.82
C ALA A 154 -4.33 19.79 -13.13
N THR A 155 -4.55 20.80 -14.00
CA THR A 155 -5.20 20.60 -15.30
C THR A 155 -4.32 19.78 -16.25
N GLN A 156 -3.00 20.02 -16.27
CA GLN A 156 -2.06 19.26 -17.08
C GLN A 156 -2.03 17.78 -16.66
N LEU A 157 -2.03 17.49 -15.35
CA LEU A 157 -2.12 16.13 -14.83
C LEU A 157 -3.38 15.39 -15.32
N LYS A 158 -4.54 16.04 -15.30
CA LYS A 158 -5.79 15.48 -15.85
C LYS A 158 -5.64 15.14 -17.35
N ASN A 159 -5.04 16.03 -18.12
CA ASN A 159 -4.86 15.84 -19.56
C ASN A 159 -3.90 14.69 -19.87
N LEU A 160 -2.83 14.52 -19.09
CA LEU A 160 -1.91 13.39 -19.21
C LEU A 160 -2.62 12.05 -18.99
N LYS A 161 -3.43 11.95 -17.92
CA LYS A 161 -4.24 10.74 -17.65
C LYS A 161 -5.20 10.41 -18.80
N ASN A 162 -5.85 11.43 -19.37
CA ASN A 162 -6.74 11.26 -20.52
C ASN A 162 -6.00 10.77 -21.77
N LYS A 163 -4.80 11.31 -22.03
CA LYS A 163 -3.96 10.90 -23.17
C LYS A 163 -3.53 9.44 -23.04
N GLU A 164 -3.15 9.01 -21.84
CA GLU A 164 -2.77 7.62 -21.57
C GLU A 164 -3.95 6.66 -21.75
N ARG A 165 -5.13 7.01 -21.23
CA ARG A 165 -6.36 6.23 -21.44
C ARG A 165 -6.67 6.03 -22.92
N ARG A 166 -6.59 7.09 -23.73
CA ARG A 166 -6.80 7.01 -25.19
C ARG A 166 -5.79 6.08 -25.87
N ARG A 167 -4.52 6.14 -25.48
CA ARG A 167 -3.47 5.23 -25.99
C ARG A 167 -3.75 3.77 -25.65
N ARG A 168 -4.21 3.47 -24.43
CA ARG A 168 -4.59 2.11 -24.01
C ARG A 168 -5.77 1.59 -24.84
N GLN A 169 -6.81 2.41 -25.05
CA GLN A 169 -7.97 2.04 -25.88
C GLN A 169 -7.57 1.77 -27.34
N ALA A 170 -6.75 2.64 -27.94
CA ALA A 170 -6.29 2.44 -29.31
C ALA A 170 -5.50 1.12 -29.48
N ARG A 171 -4.64 0.75 -28.53
CA ARG A 171 -3.92 -0.54 -28.54
C ARG A 171 -4.86 -1.75 -28.44
N ILE A 172 -5.89 -1.67 -27.61
CA ILE A 172 -6.90 -2.73 -27.47
C ILE A 172 -7.68 -2.88 -28.78
N THR A 173 -8.12 -1.77 -29.38
CA THR A 173 -8.84 -1.80 -30.67
C THR A 173 -7.98 -2.34 -31.81
N ILE A 174 -6.67 -2.03 -31.84
CA ILE A 174 -5.74 -2.59 -32.84
C ILE A 174 -5.57 -4.10 -32.64
N LYS A 175 -5.40 -4.56 -31.39
CA LYS A 175 -5.27 -5.99 -31.07
C LYS A 175 -6.53 -6.80 -31.38
N GLN A 176 -7.71 -6.19 -31.36
CA GLN A 176 -8.99 -6.84 -31.73
C GLN A 176 -9.24 -6.90 -33.25
N LYS A 177 -8.49 -6.12 -34.04
CA LYS A 177 -8.60 -6.08 -35.51
C LYS A 177 -7.52 -6.90 -36.23
N SER A 178 -6.54 -7.41 -35.49
CA SER A 178 -5.51 -8.34 -35.97
C SER A 178 -5.88 -9.76 -35.55
#